data_AF-A0A2K5BVK6-F1
#
_entry.id   AF-A0A2K5BVK6-F1
#
_cell.length_a   1.000
_cell.length_b   1.000
_cell.length_c   1.000
_cell.angle_alpha   90.00
_cell.angle_beta   90.00
_cell.angle_gamma   90.00
#
_symmetry.space_group_name_H-M   'P 1'
#
loop_
_entity.id
_entity.type
_entity.pdbx_description
1 polymer ?
#
loop_
_entity_poly.entity_id
_entity_poly.type
_entity_poly.pdbx_seq_one_letter_code
_entity_poly.pdbx_strand_id
1 'polypeptide(L)'
;MLPRLLFKTSKQLLDEVEVATEPAGSRIVQEKVFQGLDLLEKAAEMLKQLDLFSRNEDLEEIASTDLKYLLVPAFQGALTMKQVNPSKRLDHLQRAREHFINYLTECRCHHVAEFELPKTKDNSAENHTADSSMAYPKRYKQKKELEHRLSTMKSAVESGQADDERVREYYLLHLQSIDQEITILRERDSSREASTSKASHLERPPMKPFILTRNMAQAKVFGAGYPSLATMTVSDWYEQHRKYGALPDQGIAKETPEEFRKAAQQQENQEKKEEDDDEQTLYRAREWDDWKDTHPRGYGNRQDMG
;
A
#
# COMPACT_ATOMS: atom_id res chain seq x y z
N MET A 1 19.86 4.39 -40.59
CA MET A 1 19.74 5.55 -39.68
C MET A 1 20.88 5.44 -38.68
N LEU A 2 21.65 6.49 -38.37
CA LEU A 2 22.81 6.37 -37.47
C LEU A 2 22.37 6.21 -36.00
N PRO A 3 23.06 5.42 -35.15
CA PRO A 3 22.71 5.24 -33.72
C PRO A 3 22.59 6.56 -32.97
N ARG A 4 23.40 7.55 -33.37
CA ARG A 4 23.39 8.92 -32.86
C ARG A 4 22.03 9.60 -32.96
N LEU A 5 21.33 9.44 -34.09
CA LEU A 5 20.03 10.08 -34.31
C LEU A 5 18.97 9.40 -33.46
N LEU A 6 18.96 8.06 -33.44
CA LEU A 6 18.05 7.27 -32.61
C LEU A 6 18.16 7.67 -31.14
N PHE A 7 19.39 7.66 -30.61
CA PHE A 7 19.66 8.05 -29.23
C PHE A 7 19.19 9.47 -28.91
N LYS A 8 19.50 10.45 -29.78
CA LYS A 8 19.10 11.84 -29.57
C LYS A 8 17.59 12.00 -29.56
N THR A 9 16.88 11.37 -30.50
CA THR A 9 15.43 11.44 -30.59
C THR A 9 14.77 10.75 -29.39
N SER A 10 15.26 9.58 -28.99
CA SER A 10 14.77 8.89 -27.79
C SER A 10 14.95 9.71 -26.52
N LYS A 11 16.12 10.37 -26.35
CA LYS A 11 16.35 11.26 -25.21
C LYS A 11 15.35 12.41 -25.20
N GLN A 12 15.13 13.06 -26.35
CA GLN A 12 14.15 14.14 -26.45
C GLN A 12 12.74 13.67 -26.10
N LEU A 13 12.33 12.48 -26.57
CA LEU A 13 11.03 11.91 -26.24
C LEU A 13 10.90 11.62 -24.74
N LEU A 14 11.96 11.12 -24.10
CA LEU A 14 11.98 10.93 -22.65
C LEU A 14 11.78 12.28 -21.94
N ASP A 15 12.60 13.30 -22.26
CA ASP A 15 12.50 14.64 -21.67
C ASP A 15 11.08 15.22 -21.82
N GLU A 16 10.49 15.08 -23.01
CA GLU A 16 9.11 15.54 -23.29
C GLU A 16 8.05 14.77 -22.47
N VAL A 17 8.21 13.46 -22.27
CA VAL A 17 7.32 12.64 -21.44
C VAL A 17 7.43 13.04 -19.96
N GLU A 18 8.60 13.48 -19.52
CA GLU A 18 8.84 13.83 -18.13
C GLU A 18 8.26 15.18 -17.72
N VAL A 19 8.27 16.15 -18.63
CA VAL A 19 7.71 17.49 -18.42
C VAL A 19 6.26 17.62 -18.91
N ALA A 20 5.68 16.54 -19.43
CA ALA A 20 4.32 16.52 -19.93
C ALA A 20 3.34 17.00 -18.86
N THR A 21 2.47 17.93 -19.24
CA THR A 21 1.40 18.43 -18.35
C THR A 21 0.14 17.58 -18.45
N GLU A 22 0.04 16.78 -19.52
CA GLU A 22 -1.05 15.83 -19.72
C GLU A 22 -0.95 14.65 -18.74
N PRO A 23 -2.06 13.96 -18.44
CA PRO A 23 -2.03 12.75 -17.64
C PRO A 23 -1.07 11.70 -18.22
N ALA A 24 -0.30 11.04 -17.36
CA ALA A 24 0.69 10.03 -17.79
C ALA A 24 0.08 8.89 -18.63
N GLY A 25 -1.19 8.53 -18.37
CA GLY A 25 -1.94 7.54 -19.14
C GLY A 25 -2.60 8.08 -20.41
N SER A 26 -2.41 9.34 -20.76
CA SER A 26 -2.96 9.93 -21.98
C SER A 26 -2.36 9.28 -23.22
N ARG A 27 -3.14 9.23 -24.30
CA ARG A 27 -2.71 8.65 -25.57
C ARG A 27 -1.45 9.32 -26.12
N ILE A 28 -1.37 10.65 -26.02
CA ILE A 28 -0.25 11.46 -26.53
C ILE A 28 1.05 11.08 -25.80
N VAL A 29 1.01 11.02 -24.46
CA VAL A 29 2.18 10.65 -23.65
C VAL A 29 2.59 9.21 -23.91
N GLN A 30 1.62 8.28 -23.93
CA GLN A 30 1.92 6.87 -24.16
C GLN A 30 2.45 6.60 -25.58
N GLU A 31 1.95 7.27 -26.62
CA GLU A 31 2.49 7.18 -27.97
C GLU A 31 3.97 7.60 -28.03
N LYS A 32 4.35 8.69 -27.34
CA LYS A 32 5.76 9.10 -27.21
C LYS A 32 6.60 8.07 -26.47
N VAL A 33 6.07 7.47 -25.40
CA VAL A 33 6.76 6.39 -24.65
C VAL A 33 7.03 5.20 -25.56
N PHE A 34 6.04 4.74 -26.32
CA PHE A 34 6.20 3.61 -27.25
C PHE A 34 7.19 3.94 -28.38
N GLN A 35 7.13 5.14 -28.95
CA GLN A 35 8.08 5.60 -29.96
C GLN A 35 9.50 5.65 -29.40
N GLY A 36 9.70 6.18 -28.20
CA GLY A 36 11.01 6.24 -27.56
C GLY A 36 11.61 4.86 -27.31
N LEU A 37 10.80 3.90 -26.86
CA LEU A 37 11.21 2.51 -26.66
C LEU A 37 11.62 1.82 -27.96
N ASP A 38 10.83 1.94 -29.03
CA ASP A 38 11.15 1.38 -30.36
C ASP A 38 12.47 1.95 -30.92
N LEU A 39 12.70 3.25 -30.75
CA LEU A 39 13.94 3.89 -31.17
C LEU A 39 15.15 3.44 -30.33
N LEU A 40 14.98 3.25 -29.01
CA LEU A 40 16.05 2.74 -28.14
C LEU A 40 16.35 1.27 -28.38
N GLU A 41 15.35 0.45 -28.69
CA GLU A 41 15.52 -0.94 -29.08
C GLU A 41 16.37 -1.05 -30.34
N LYS A 42 16.02 -0.29 -31.38
CA LYS A 42 16.84 -0.17 -32.60
C LYS A 42 18.25 0.34 -32.31
N ALA A 43 18.39 1.34 -31.43
CA ALA A 43 19.70 1.84 -31.05
C ALA A 43 20.53 0.75 -30.35
N ALA A 44 19.95 0.01 -29.41
CA ALA A 44 20.61 -1.08 -28.70
C ALA A 44 21.04 -2.20 -29.65
N GLU A 45 20.20 -2.59 -30.60
CA GLU A 45 20.55 -3.58 -31.63
C GLU A 45 21.74 -3.12 -32.48
N MET A 46 21.74 -1.85 -32.91
CA MET A 46 22.85 -1.30 -33.68
C MET A 46 24.15 -1.24 -32.87
N LEU A 47 24.08 -0.85 -31.59
CA LEU A 47 25.24 -0.81 -30.71
C LEU A 47 25.83 -2.21 -30.50
N LYS A 48 24.97 -3.21 -30.34
CA LYS A 48 25.37 -4.62 -30.25
C LYS A 48 26.03 -5.12 -31.53
N GLN A 49 25.55 -4.70 -32.71
CA GLN A 49 26.18 -5.05 -33.99
C GLN A 49 27.52 -4.36 -34.22
N LEU A 50 27.69 -3.15 -33.69
CA LEU A 50 28.94 -2.41 -33.76
C LEU A 50 29.97 -2.89 -32.73
N ASP A 51 29.55 -3.71 -31.76
CA ASP A 51 30.36 -4.19 -30.64
C ASP A 51 31.13 -3.07 -29.96
N LEU A 52 30.45 -1.93 -29.76
CA LEU A 52 31.03 -0.67 -29.30
C LEU A 52 31.55 -0.71 -27.86
N PHE A 53 31.11 -1.71 -27.10
CA PHE A 53 31.46 -1.89 -25.69
C PHE A 53 31.86 -3.34 -25.49
N SER A 54 33.16 -3.58 -25.40
CA SER A 54 33.67 -4.88 -24.99
C SER A 54 33.68 -4.98 -23.48
N ARG A 55 33.37 -6.16 -22.92
CA ARG A 55 33.38 -6.39 -21.47
C ARG A 55 34.75 -6.27 -20.81
N ASN A 56 35.82 -6.22 -21.62
CA ASN A 56 37.19 -6.15 -21.16
C ASN A 56 37.86 -4.80 -21.47
N GLU A 57 37.10 -3.83 -21.99
CA GLU A 57 37.60 -2.47 -22.22
C GLU A 57 37.49 -1.64 -20.94
N ASP A 58 38.48 -0.79 -20.71
CA ASP A 58 38.38 0.24 -19.68
C ASP A 58 37.65 1.48 -20.23
N LEU A 59 37.02 2.26 -19.35
CA LEU A 59 36.26 3.46 -19.73
C LEU A 59 37.07 4.45 -20.58
N GLU A 60 38.39 4.53 -20.35
CA GLU A 60 39.32 5.41 -21.07
C GLU A 60 39.56 4.97 -22.53
N GLU A 61 39.30 3.71 -22.85
CA GLU A 61 39.47 3.13 -24.20
C GLU A 61 38.26 3.43 -25.10
N ILE A 62 37.14 3.83 -24.51
CA ILE A 62 35.92 4.19 -25.22
C ILE A 62 36.03 5.62 -25.76
N ALA A 63 35.75 5.79 -27.05
CA ALA A 63 35.70 7.12 -27.65
C ALA A 63 34.71 8.03 -26.89
N SER A 64 35.12 9.26 -26.56
CA SER A 64 34.28 10.18 -25.77
C SER A 64 32.93 10.49 -26.43
N THR A 65 32.83 10.34 -27.75
CA THR A 65 31.56 10.49 -28.49
C THR A 65 30.57 9.36 -28.24
N ASP A 66 31.06 8.19 -27.82
CA ASP A 66 30.31 6.95 -27.74
C ASP A 66 29.93 6.59 -26.31
N LEU A 67 30.60 7.16 -25.30
CA LEU A 67 30.26 7.06 -23.87
C LEU A 67 28.77 7.27 -23.58
N LYS A 68 28.12 8.21 -24.28
CA LYS A 68 26.68 8.49 -24.09
C LYS A 68 25.79 7.27 -24.37
N TYR A 69 26.24 6.33 -25.18
CA TYR A 69 25.45 5.14 -25.52
C TYR A 69 25.42 4.11 -24.39
N LEU A 70 26.32 4.21 -23.39
CA LEU A 70 26.21 3.44 -22.15
C LEU A 70 24.89 3.70 -21.43
N LEU A 71 24.27 4.87 -21.63
CA LEU A 71 22.98 5.24 -21.05
C LEU A 71 21.77 4.59 -21.73
N VAL A 72 21.94 3.89 -22.85
CA VAL A 72 20.81 3.29 -23.59
C VAL A 72 19.96 2.36 -22.70
N PRO A 73 20.54 1.40 -21.96
CA PRO A 73 19.75 0.56 -21.07
C PRO A 73 19.07 1.36 -19.96
N ALA A 74 19.72 2.39 -19.41
CA ALA A 74 19.11 3.26 -18.40
C ALA A 74 17.87 3.99 -18.94
N PHE A 75 17.93 4.52 -20.17
CA PHE A 75 16.78 5.18 -20.81
C PHE A 75 15.66 4.19 -21.17
N GLN A 76 15.99 2.96 -21.55
CA GLN A 76 15.00 1.90 -21.75
C GLN A 76 14.27 1.60 -20.43
N GLY A 77 15.01 1.49 -19.32
CA GLY A 77 14.43 1.32 -17.99
C GLY A 77 13.50 2.49 -17.60
N ALA A 78 13.96 3.72 -17.79
CA ALA A 78 13.20 4.93 -17.48
C ALA A 78 11.88 5.01 -18.29
N LEU A 79 11.92 4.83 -19.61
CA LEU A 79 10.72 4.85 -20.45
C LEU A 79 9.77 3.68 -20.15
N THR A 80 10.31 2.49 -19.85
CA THR A 80 9.50 1.33 -19.44
C THR A 80 8.71 1.65 -18.16
N MET A 81 9.30 2.39 -17.21
CA MET A 81 8.62 2.82 -15.99
C MET A 81 7.46 3.81 -16.25
N LYS A 82 7.49 4.55 -17.37
CA LYS A 82 6.41 5.47 -17.78
C LYS A 82 5.24 4.78 -18.49
N GLN A 83 5.35 3.49 -18.81
CA GLN A 83 4.25 2.75 -19.46
C GLN A 83 3.07 2.54 -18.49
N VAL A 84 1.87 2.97 -18.90
CA VAL A 84 0.65 2.84 -18.11
C VAL A 84 -0.21 1.70 -18.64
N ASN A 85 -0.07 0.51 -18.05
CA ASN A 85 -0.95 -0.63 -18.29
C ASN A 85 -1.07 -1.48 -17.02
N PRO A 86 -2.16 -1.36 -16.23
CA PRO A 86 -2.29 -2.08 -14.96
C PRO A 86 -2.20 -3.60 -15.09
N SER A 87 -2.71 -4.17 -16.19
CA SER A 87 -2.70 -5.62 -16.43
C SER A 87 -1.29 -6.16 -16.72
N LYS A 88 -0.40 -5.31 -17.26
CA LYS A 88 0.99 -5.66 -17.59
C LYS A 88 2.01 -5.00 -16.66
N ARG A 89 1.58 -4.35 -15.57
CA ARG A 89 2.49 -3.58 -14.70
C ARG A 89 3.63 -4.43 -14.14
N LEU A 90 3.35 -5.67 -13.75
CA LEU A 90 4.39 -6.59 -13.25
C LEU A 90 5.45 -6.89 -14.32
N ASP A 91 5.03 -7.11 -15.57
CA ASP A 91 5.93 -7.32 -16.71
C ASP A 91 6.76 -6.05 -17.01
N HIS A 92 6.13 -4.88 -16.96
CA HIS A 92 6.84 -3.60 -17.15
C HIS A 92 7.92 -3.39 -16.08
N LEU A 93 7.62 -3.71 -14.81
CA LEU A 93 8.59 -3.63 -13.73
C LEU A 93 9.75 -4.60 -13.90
N GLN A 94 9.48 -5.83 -14.33
CA GLN A 94 10.52 -6.83 -14.59
C GLN A 94 11.44 -6.38 -15.74
N ARG A 95 10.87 -5.88 -16.85
CA ARG A 95 11.66 -5.33 -17.97
C ARG A 95 12.47 -4.10 -17.56
N ALA A 96 11.88 -3.17 -16.82
CA ALA A 96 12.60 -2.00 -16.31
C ALA A 96 13.78 -2.40 -15.40
N ARG A 97 13.55 -3.39 -14.52
CA ARG A 97 14.59 -3.96 -13.65
C ARG A 97 15.76 -4.53 -14.46
N GLU A 98 15.46 -5.32 -15.50
CA GLU A 98 16.46 -5.90 -16.39
C GLU A 98 17.29 -4.81 -17.07
N HIS A 99 16.64 -3.78 -17.63
CA HIS A 99 17.31 -2.65 -18.26
C HIS A 99 18.26 -1.90 -17.31
N PHE A 100 17.84 -1.63 -16.07
CA PHE A 100 18.69 -0.98 -15.07
C PHE A 100 19.84 -1.88 -14.61
N ILE A 101 19.63 -3.19 -14.49
CA ILE A 101 20.71 -4.14 -14.19
C ILE A 101 21.71 -4.19 -15.34
N ASN A 102 21.25 -4.17 -16.59
CA ASN A 102 22.13 -4.15 -17.75
C ASN A 102 23.00 -2.88 -17.73
N TYR A 103 22.41 -1.72 -17.47
CA TYR A 103 23.17 -0.47 -17.29
C TYR A 103 24.26 -0.58 -16.21
N LEU A 104 23.88 -1.03 -15.01
CA LEU A 104 24.82 -1.16 -13.90
C LEU A 104 25.90 -2.22 -14.19
N THR A 105 25.56 -3.29 -14.90
CA THR A 105 26.53 -4.32 -15.30
C THR A 105 27.58 -3.72 -16.23
N GLU A 106 27.16 -2.91 -17.20
CA GLU A 106 28.09 -2.17 -18.06
C GLU A 106 28.97 -1.22 -17.23
N CYS A 107 28.40 -0.42 -16.34
CA CYS A 107 29.19 0.46 -15.46
C CYS A 107 30.23 -0.30 -14.61
N ARG A 108 29.90 -1.53 -14.20
CA ARG A 108 30.83 -2.39 -13.46
C ARG A 108 31.94 -2.95 -14.36
N CYS A 109 31.59 -3.40 -15.57
CA CYS A 109 32.56 -3.95 -16.52
C CYS A 109 33.61 -2.90 -16.93
N HIS A 110 33.19 -1.66 -17.14
CA HIS A 110 34.07 -0.55 -17.53
C HIS A 110 34.74 0.15 -16.33
N HIS A 111 34.75 -0.49 -15.15
CA HIS A 111 35.32 0.02 -13.89
C HIS A 111 34.91 1.45 -13.54
N VAL A 112 33.70 1.86 -13.90
CA VAL A 112 33.21 3.21 -13.62
C VAL A 112 33.12 3.44 -12.11
N ALA A 113 32.77 2.38 -11.34
CA ALA A 113 32.90 2.32 -9.90
C ALA A 113 32.91 0.90 -9.32
N GLU A 114 33.42 0.74 -8.09
CA GLU A 114 33.34 -0.50 -7.31
C GLU A 114 32.02 -0.60 -6.52
N PHE A 115 31.16 -1.56 -6.86
CA PHE A 115 29.90 -1.79 -6.15
C PHE A 115 29.36 -3.22 -6.34
N GLU A 116 28.42 -3.60 -5.48
CA GLU A 116 27.72 -4.88 -5.59
C GLU A 116 26.43 -4.73 -6.42
N LEU A 117 26.27 -5.59 -7.44
CA LEU A 117 25.04 -5.65 -8.21
C LEU A 117 23.92 -6.29 -7.38
N PRO A 118 22.69 -5.74 -7.40
CA PRO A 118 21.54 -6.38 -6.78
C PRO A 118 21.32 -7.80 -7.34
N LYS A 119 21.30 -8.80 -6.46
CA LYS A 119 21.11 -10.22 -6.84
C LYS A 119 19.82 -10.38 -7.67
N THR A 120 19.88 -11.10 -8.78
CA THR A 120 18.66 -11.58 -9.46
C THR A 120 18.00 -12.58 -8.54
N LYS A 121 16.80 -12.25 -8.03
CA LYS A 121 15.99 -13.21 -7.27
C LYS A 121 15.37 -14.20 -8.25
N ASP A 122 16.21 -15.01 -8.89
CA ASP A 122 15.79 -16.17 -9.65
C ASP A 122 15.61 -17.33 -8.69
N ASN A 123 14.36 -17.62 -8.34
CA ASN A 123 13.86 -18.92 -7.87
C ASN A 123 14.65 -19.71 -6.80
N SER A 124 15.50 -19.09 -5.97
CA SER A 124 15.95 -19.75 -4.74
C SER A 124 14.88 -19.58 -3.67
N ALA A 125 14.26 -20.69 -3.30
CA ALA A 125 13.28 -20.84 -2.22
C ALA A 125 13.86 -20.58 -0.81
N GLU A 126 14.83 -19.66 -0.69
CA GLU A 126 15.51 -19.31 0.54
C GLU A 126 15.56 -17.79 0.62
N ASN A 127 14.52 -17.23 1.23
CA ASN A 127 14.54 -16.07 2.14
C ASN A 127 13.09 -15.60 2.41
N HIS A 128 12.22 -16.54 2.76
CA HIS A 128 10.99 -16.21 3.48
C HIS A 128 11.28 -16.21 4.98
N THR A 129 11.85 -15.14 5.56
CA THR A 129 11.78 -15.01 7.04
C THR A 129 12.13 -13.66 7.66
N ALA A 130 12.53 -12.60 6.94
CA ALA A 130 12.89 -11.33 7.60
C ALA A 130 12.04 -10.12 7.19
N ASP A 131 11.69 -9.96 5.91
CA ASP A 131 11.20 -8.66 5.41
C ASP A 131 9.68 -8.59 5.15
N SER A 132 9.00 -9.74 5.22
CA SER A 132 7.54 -9.81 5.11
C SER A 132 6.82 -9.25 6.35
N SER A 133 7.55 -8.89 7.41
CA SER A 133 7.00 -8.38 8.68
C SER A 133 7.05 -6.85 8.82
N MET A 134 7.50 -6.12 7.80
CA MET A 134 7.47 -4.66 7.87
C MET A 134 6.02 -4.16 7.86
N ALA A 135 5.55 -3.73 9.03
CA ALA A 135 4.23 -3.14 9.20
C ALA A 135 4.00 -2.01 8.17
N TYR A 136 2.79 -1.92 7.62
CA TYR A 136 2.38 -0.96 6.60
C TYR A 136 2.91 0.48 6.83
N PRO A 137 2.90 1.04 8.06
CA PRO A 137 3.45 2.38 8.31
C PRO A 137 4.97 2.50 8.06
N LYS A 138 5.76 1.45 8.31
CA LYS A 138 7.20 1.44 8.04
C LYS A 138 7.48 1.37 6.54
N ARG A 139 6.77 0.50 5.81
CA ARG A 139 6.86 0.38 4.34
C ARG A 139 6.53 1.71 3.65
N TYR A 140 5.46 2.38 4.10
CA TYR A 140 5.06 3.68 3.57
C TYR A 140 6.14 4.76 3.79
N LYS A 141 6.73 4.84 4.99
CA LYS A 141 7.82 5.77 5.28
C LYS A 141 9.03 5.52 4.38
N GLN A 142 9.43 4.26 4.19
CA GLN A 142 10.54 3.89 3.31
C GLN A 142 10.26 4.24 1.85
N LYS A 143 9.07 3.93 1.34
CA LYS A 143 8.67 4.31 -0.01
C LYS A 143 8.75 5.83 -0.21
N LYS A 144 8.22 6.61 0.73
CA LYS A 144 8.24 8.08 0.66
C LYS A 144 9.68 8.63 0.68
N GLU A 145 10.54 8.06 1.52
CA GLU A 145 11.97 8.42 1.58
C GLU A 145 12.67 8.13 0.25
N LEU A 146 12.44 6.95 -0.33
CA LEU A 146 13.00 6.57 -1.64
C LEU A 146 12.53 7.52 -2.74
N GLU A 147 11.22 7.81 -2.81
CA GLU A 147 10.65 8.74 -3.79
C GLU A 147 11.25 10.15 -3.64
N HIS A 148 11.42 10.62 -2.40
CA HIS A 148 12.04 11.92 -2.14
C HIS A 148 13.50 11.96 -2.62
N ARG A 149 14.31 10.95 -2.27
CA ARG A 149 15.71 10.88 -2.72
C ARG A 149 15.82 10.84 -4.24
N LEU A 150 15.01 10.00 -4.89
CA LEU A 150 14.97 9.93 -6.35
C LEU A 150 14.61 11.29 -6.97
N SER A 151 13.64 12.00 -6.41
CA SER A 151 13.26 13.34 -6.88
C SER A 151 14.39 14.36 -6.74
N THR A 152 15.13 14.35 -5.63
CA THR A 152 16.23 15.28 -5.38
C THR A 152 17.40 15.05 -6.34
N MET A 153 17.73 13.78 -6.60
CA MET A 153 18.87 13.41 -7.45
C MET A 153 18.58 13.53 -8.95
N LYS A 154 17.30 13.45 -9.33
CA LYS A 154 16.84 13.38 -10.72
C LYS A 154 17.45 14.45 -11.63
N SER A 155 17.28 15.72 -11.28
CA SER A 155 17.70 16.84 -12.14
C SER A 155 19.23 16.89 -12.35
N ALA A 156 20.01 16.55 -11.32
CA ALA A 156 21.46 16.51 -11.40
C ALA A 156 21.97 15.37 -12.30
N VAL A 157 21.32 14.20 -12.22
CA VAL A 157 21.66 13.04 -13.06
C VAL A 157 21.29 13.28 -14.52
N GLU A 158 20.10 13.80 -14.81
CA GLU A 158 19.62 14.03 -16.18
C GLU A 158 20.36 15.16 -16.90
N SER A 159 20.75 16.20 -16.16
CA SER A 159 21.57 17.30 -16.67
C SER A 159 23.05 16.92 -16.84
N GLY A 160 23.48 15.74 -16.37
CA GLY A 160 24.87 15.30 -16.40
C GLY A 160 25.79 16.08 -15.46
N GLN A 161 25.23 16.74 -14.44
CA GLN A 161 25.99 17.47 -13.41
C GLN A 161 26.37 16.59 -12.22
N ALA A 162 25.70 15.44 -12.07
CA ALA A 162 26.04 14.45 -11.06
C ALA A 162 27.36 13.74 -11.42
N ASP A 163 28.21 13.54 -10.41
CA ASP A 163 29.33 12.61 -10.54
C ASP A 163 28.84 11.15 -10.60
N ASP A 164 29.73 10.24 -11.01
CA ASP A 164 29.38 8.85 -11.26
C ASP A 164 28.76 8.16 -10.03
N GLU A 165 29.25 8.46 -8.83
CA GLU A 165 28.74 7.91 -7.58
C GLU A 165 27.24 8.20 -7.42
N ARG A 166 26.83 9.45 -7.68
CA ARG A 166 25.42 9.87 -7.54
C ARG A 166 24.56 9.33 -8.69
N VAL A 167 25.10 9.26 -9.90
CA VAL A 167 24.40 8.64 -11.05
C VAL A 167 24.10 7.18 -10.73
N ARG A 168 25.09 6.45 -10.19
CA ARG A 168 24.93 5.05 -9.79
C ARG A 168 23.93 4.87 -8.65
N GLU A 169 24.05 5.67 -7.59
CA GLU A 169 23.11 5.64 -6.46
C GLU A 169 21.66 5.85 -6.94
N TYR A 170 21.43 6.77 -7.88
CA TYR A 170 20.12 7.03 -8.46
C TYR A 170 19.49 5.80 -9.12
N TYR A 171 20.26 5.04 -9.92
CA TYR A 171 19.76 3.83 -10.57
C TYR A 171 19.62 2.64 -9.60
N LEU A 172 20.47 2.55 -8.57
CA LEU A 172 20.29 1.56 -7.49
C LEU A 172 19.01 1.83 -6.68
N LEU A 173 18.71 3.10 -6.40
CA LEU A 173 17.45 3.50 -5.75
C LEU A 173 16.23 3.16 -6.62
N HIS A 174 16.33 3.30 -7.95
CA HIS A 174 15.30 2.83 -8.87
C HIS A 174 15.06 1.32 -8.75
N LEU A 175 16.12 0.52 -8.70
CA LEU A 175 16.00 -0.94 -8.52
C LEU A 175 15.35 -1.29 -7.17
N GLN A 176 15.72 -0.61 -6.08
CA GLN A 176 15.10 -0.82 -4.78
C GLN A 176 13.59 -0.49 -4.80
N SER A 177 13.21 0.61 -5.44
CA SER A 177 11.81 1.00 -5.62
C SER A 177 11.03 -0.06 -6.42
N ILE A 178 11.60 -0.54 -7.53
CA ILE A 178 11.00 -1.58 -8.38
C ILE A 178 10.84 -2.90 -7.61
N ASP A 179 11.86 -3.33 -6.88
CA ASP A 179 11.81 -4.59 -6.11
C ASP A 179 10.74 -4.55 -5.01
N GLN A 180 10.54 -3.40 -4.36
CA GLN A 180 9.43 -3.20 -3.41
C GLN A 180 8.06 -3.32 -4.10
N GLU A 181 7.88 -2.69 -5.27
CA GLU A 181 6.61 -2.76 -6.00
C GLU A 181 6.32 -4.18 -6.51
N ILE A 182 7.32 -4.88 -7.05
CA ILE A 182 7.20 -6.28 -7.50
C ILE A 182 6.75 -7.16 -6.32
N THR A 183 7.35 -6.98 -5.14
CA THR A 183 7.00 -7.75 -3.94
C THR A 183 5.52 -7.54 -3.57
N ILE A 184 5.05 -6.30 -3.57
CA ILE A 184 3.65 -5.96 -3.25
C ILE A 184 2.68 -6.56 -4.28
N LEU A 185 2.99 -6.45 -5.57
CA LEU A 185 2.12 -6.99 -6.63
C LEU A 185 2.01 -8.52 -6.55
N ARG A 186 3.11 -9.21 -6.25
CA ARG A 186 3.11 -10.66 -6.02
C ARG A 186 2.30 -11.05 -4.79
N GLU A 187 2.49 -10.39 -3.64
CA GLU A 187 1.72 -10.62 -2.40
C GLU A 187 0.20 -10.47 -2.65
N ARG A 188 -0.19 -9.45 -3.42
CA ARG A 188 -1.59 -9.20 -3.81
C ARG A 188 -2.16 -10.31 -4.69
N ASP A 189 -1.43 -10.73 -5.71
CA ASP A 189 -1.91 -11.73 -6.66
C ASP A 189 -2.01 -13.12 -6.01
N SER A 190 -1.06 -13.52 -5.15
CA SER A 190 -1.15 -14.75 -4.35
C SER A 190 -2.33 -14.75 -3.38
N SER A 191 -2.63 -13.61 -2.74
CA SER A 191 -3.79 -13.47 -1.86
C SER A 191 -5.11 -13.60 -2.63
N ARG A 192 -5.15 -13.10 -3.87
CA ARG A 192 -6.31 -13.22 -4.76
C ARG A 192 -6.51 -14.66 -5.23
N GLU A 193 -5.45 -15.36 -5.62
CA GLU A 193 -5.49 -16.78 -6.04
C GLU A 193 -5.92 -17.73 -4.91
N ALA A 194 -5.44 -17.48 -3.69
CA ALA A 194 -5.88 -18.19 -2.49
C ALA A 194 -7.36 -17.94 -2.17
N SER A 195 -7.90 -16.79 -2.55
CA SER A 195 -9.31 -16.43 -2.37
C SER A 195 -10.20 -17.05 -3.45
N THR A 196 -9.74 -17.13 -4.70
CA THR A 196 -10.50 -17.73 -5.81
C THR A 196 -10.59 -19.24 -5.72
N SER A 197 -9.56 -19.92 -5.20
CA SER A 197 -9.58 -21.37 -4.97
C SER A 197 -10.50 -21.79 -3.80
N LYS A 198 -10.70 -20.92 -2.80
CA LYS A 198 -11.66 -21.11 -1.70
C LYS A 198 -13.09 -20.66 -2.01
N ALA A 199 -13.33 -20.02 -3.16
CA ALA A 199 -14.63 -19.46 -3.54
C ALA A 199 -15.52 -20.44 -4.33
N SER A 200 -15.20 -21.74 -4.33
CA SER A 200 -16.17 -22.77 -4.70
C SER A 200 -17.13 -23.01 -3.53
N HIS A 201 -18.20 -22.20 -3.49
CA HIS A 201 -19.49 -22.56 -2.91
C HIS A 201 -19.52 -23.00 -1.44
N LEU A 202 -19.17 -22.12 -0.51
CA LEU A 202 -19.85 -22.11 0.78
C LEU A 202 -20.94 -21.06 0.70
N GLU A 203 -22.20 -21.49 0.61
CA GLU A 203 -23.36 -20.64 0.87
C GLU A 203 -23.12 -19.95 2.21
N ARG A 204 -22.76 -18.67 2.15
CA ARG A 204 -22.66 -17.88 3.37
C ARG A 204 -24.07 -17.86 3.96
N PRO A 205 -24.26 -18.31 5.21
CA PRO A 205 -25.57 -18.20 5.83
C PRO A 205 -26.02 -16.74 5.73
N PRO A 206 -27.29 -16.48 5.40
CA PRO A 206 -27.79 -15.12 5.23
C PRO A 206 -27.40 -14.30 6.46
N MET A 207 -26.69 -13.19 6.24
CA MET A 207 -26.24 -12.32 7.32
C MET A 207 -27.48 -11.83 8.07
N LYS A 208 -27.60 -12.24 9.34
CA LYS A 208 -28.61 -11.67 10.23
C LYS A 208 -28.22 -10.21 10.49
N PRO A 209 -29.10 -9.23 10.24
CA PRO A 209 -28.80 -7.85 10.60
C PRO A 209 -28.53 -7.77 12.11
N PHE A 210 -27.43 -7.13 12.48
CA PHE A 210 -27.11 -6.81 13.87
C PHE A 210 -27.22 -5.30 14.07
N ILE A 211 -27.67 -4.90 15.25
CA ILE A 211 -27.85 -3.49 15.60
C ILE A 211 -26.68 -3.10 16.51
N LEU A 212 -25.90 -2.10 16.09
CA LEU A 212 -24.77 -1.59 16.85
C LEU A 212 -25.27 -0.64 17.95
N THR A 213 -25.78 -1.17 19.06
CA THR A 213 -26.17 -0.37 20.22
C THR A 213 -25.00 -0.18 21.17
N ARG A 214 -24.84 1.05 21.69
CA ARG A 214 -23.68 1.47 22.49
C ARG A 214 -23.74 0.99 23.95
N ASN A 215 -24.93 0.67 24.46
CA ASN A 215 -25.13 0.20 25.83
C ASN A 215 -26.22 -0.87 25.94
N MET A 216 -26.14 -1.72 26.98
CA MET A 216 -27.06 -2.84 27.21
C MET A 216 -28.54 -2.42 27.29
N ALA A 217 -28.83 -1.23 27.83
CA ALA A 217 -30.20 -0.70 27.88
C ALA A 217 -30.75 -0.40 26.47
N GLN A 218 -29.93 0.16 25.58
CA GLN A 218 -30.31 0.39 24.18
C GLN A 218 -30.45 -0.93 23.42
N ALA A 219 -29.61 -1.93 23.71
CA ALA A 219 -29.74 -3.27 23.13
C ALA A 219 -31.06 -3.95 23.54
N LYS A 220 -31.57 -3.69 24.74
CA LYS A 220 -32.85 -4.25 25.21
C LYS A 220 -34.07 -3.57 24.56
N VAL A 221 -34.00 -2.27 24.29
CA VAL A 221 -35.12 -1.51 23.68
C VAL A 221 -35.10 -1.60 22.15
N PHE A 222 -33.91 -1.56 21.54
CA PHE A 222 -33.71 -1.45 20.10
C PHE A 222 -32.95 -2.63 19.47
N GLY A 223 -32.49 -3.62 20.24
CA GLY A 223 -31.84 -4.81 19.70
C GLY A 223 -32.83 -5.81 19.09
N ALA A 224 -32.30 -6.89 18.50
CA ALA A 224 -33.06 -7.97 17.87
C ALA A 224 -33.79 -8.87 18.91
N GLY A 225 -34.61 -8.25 19.77
CA GLY A 225 -35.18 -8.87 20.95
C GLY A 225 -36.38 -8.15 21.54
N TYR A 226 -37.16 -7.42 20.74
CA TYR A 226 -38.61 -7.37 21.00
C TYR A 226 -39.22 -8.62 20.34
N PRO A 227 -40.09 -9.39 21.02
CA PRO A 227 -40.79 -10.51 20.38
C PRO A 227 -41.71 -9.93 19.29
N SER A 228 -41.20 -9.79 18.07
CA SER A 228 -41.89 -9.16 16.95
C SER A 228 -42.94 -10.06 16.31
N LEU A 229 -43.36 -11.11 16.99
CA LEU A 229 -44.57 -11.88 16.71
C LEU A 229 -45.25 -12.17 18.05
N ALA A 230 -46.48 -11.67 18.22
CA ALA A 230 -47.35 -12.12 19.29
C ALA A 230 -47.60 -13.62 19.07
N THR A 231 -46.88 -14.47 19.80
CA THR A 231 -47.05 -15.93 19.77
C THR A 231 -48.29 -16.39 20.52
N MET A 232 -49.04 -15.47 21.11
CA MET A 232 -50.15 -15.78 22.01
C MET A 232 -51.24 -14.71 21.90
N THR A 233 -52.48 -15.16 21.79
CA THR A 233 -53.66 -14.29 21.80
C THR A 233 -53.92 -13.73 23.20
N VAL A 234 -54.61 -12.58 23.28
CA VAL A 234 -55.01 -11.96 24.55
C VAL A 234 -55.80 -12.94 25.43
N SER A 235 -56.59 -13.83 24.83
CA SER A 235 -57.31 -14.92 25.51
C SER A 235 -56.38 -15.89 26.23
N ASP A 236 -55.32 -16.33 25.53
CA ASP A 236 -54.39 -17.35 25.99
C ASP A 236 -53.55 -16.81 27.15
N TRP A 237 -53.25 -15.51 27.14
CA TRP A 237 -52.63 -14.79 28.25
C TRP A 237 -53.51 -14.77 29.51
N TYR A 238 -54.81 -14.49 29.35
CA TYR A 238 -55.76 -14.55 30.47
C TYR A 238 -55.91 -15.97 31.02
N GLU A 239 -55.93 -16.98 30.15
CA GLU A 239 -56.05 -18.38 30.53
C GLU A 239 -54.84 -18.90 31.29
N GLN A 240 -53.64 -18.57 30.81
CA GLN A 240 -52.39 -18.94 31.46
C GLN A 240 -52.30 -18.28 32.83
N HIS A 241 -52.60 -16.99 32.96
CA HIS A 241 -52.53 -16.29 34.25
C HIS A 241 -53.63 -16.70 35.25
N ARG A 242 -54.84 -17.10 34.79
CA ARG A 242 -55.83 -17.77 35.66
C ARG A 242 -55.28 -19.07 36.24
N LYS A 243 -54.58 -19.87 35.42
CA LYS A 243 -54.05 -21.18 35.82
C LYS A 243 -52.97 -21.07 36.90
N TYR A 244 -52.20 -19.99 36.90
CA TYR A 244 -51.16 -19.72 37.89
C TYR A 244 -51.63 -18.83 39.06
N GLY A 245 -52.93 -18.52 39.15
CA GLY A 245 -53.50 -17.76 40.28
C GLY A 245 -53.05 -16.30 40.36
N ALA A 246 -52.36 -15.78 39.34
CA ALA A 246 -51.79 -14.44 39.30
C ALA A 246 -52.70 -13.48 38.52
N LEU A 247 -54.00 -13.48 38.85
CA LEU A 247 -54.95 -12.56 38.24
C LEU A 247 -54.90 -11.22 39.00
N PRO A 248 -54.90 -10.05 38.32
CA PRO A 248 -54.90 -8.75 38.99
C PRO A 248 -56.17 -8.46 39.80
N ASP A 249 -57.21 -9.28 39.63
CA ASP A 249 -58.55 -9.02 40.15
C ASP A 249 -58.76 -9.45 41.61
N GLN A 250 -57.71 -9.96 42.28
CA GLN A 250 -57.75 -10.22 43.73
C GLN A 250 -56.45 -9.77 44.41
N GLY A 251 -56.50 -8.54 44.92
CA GLY A 251 -55.71 -8.00 46.05
C GLY A 251 -54.31 -8.55 46.32
N ILE A 252 -53.30 -7.79 45.85
CA ILE A 252 -51.93 -7.61 46.39
C ILE A 252 -51.40 -8.76 47.26
N ALA A 253 -50.58 -9.63 46.67
CA ALA A 253 -49.70 -10.51 47.43
C ALA A 253 -48.62 -9.67 48.15
N LYS A 254 -48.54 -9.78 49.48
CA LYS A 254 -47.48 -9.17 50.29
C LYS A 254 -46.18 -9.95 50.10
N GLU A 255 -45.25 -9.39 49.35
CA GLU A 255 -43.85 -9.82 49.35
C GLU A 255 -43.20 -9.52 50.71
N THR A 256 -42.24 -10.36 51.12
CA THR A 256 -41.68 -10.30 52.47
C THR A 256 -40.60 -9.22 52.61
N PRO A 257 -40.47 -8.52 53.76
CA PRO A 257 -39.52 -7.41 53.93
C PRO A 257 -38.02 -7.75 53.71
N GLU A 258 -37.66 -9.02 53.79
CA GLU A 258 -36.29 -9.53 53.58
C GLU A 258 -35.88 -9.50 52.09
N GLU A 259 -36.81 -9.72 51.17
CA GLU A 259 -36.55 -9.74 49.73
C GLU A 259 -36.30 -8.31 49.20
N PHE A 260 -37.03 -7.32 49.73
CA PHE A 260 -36.82 -5.91 49.43
C PHE A 260 -35.43 -5.40 49.86
N ARG A 261 -34.93 -5.82 51.04
CA ARG A 261 -33.62 -5.39 51.52
C ARG A 261 -32.47 -5.94 50.69
N LYS A 262 -32.56 -7.20 50.24
CA LYS A 262 -31.53 -7.80 49.36
C LYS A 262 -31.52 -7.17 47.97
N ALA A 263 -32.69 -6.87 47.41
CA ALA A 263 -32.80 -6.18 46.13
C ALA A 263 -32.20 -4.76 46.18
N ALA A 264 -32.49 -3.99 47.25
CA ALA A 264 -31.94 -2.64 47.41
C ALA A 264 -30.40 -2.63 47.56
N GLN A 265 -29.83 -3.58 48.32
CA GLN A 265 -28.38 -3.67 48.51
C GLN A 265 -27.64 -4.11 47.24
N GLN A 266 -28.25 -4.97 46.42
CA GLN A 266 -27.69 -5.35 45.11
C GLN A 266 -27.72 -4.18 44.14
N GLN A 267 -28.79 -3.39 44.15
CA GLN A 267 -28.94 -2.23 43.28
C GLN A 267 -27.90 -1.15 43.61
N GLU A 268 -27.69 -0.85 44.90
CA GLU A 268 -26.68 0.14 45.33
C GLU A 268 -25.24 -0.28 44.97
N ASN A 269 -24.91 -1.56 45.11
CA ASN A 269 -23.59 -2.08 44.71
C ASN A 269 -23.38 -2.08 43.19
N GLN A 270 -24.46 -2.20 42.42
CA GLN A 270 -24.42 -2.18 40.97
C GLN A 270 -24.26 -0.75 40.44
N GLU A 271 -24.96 0.22 41.03
CA GLU A 271 -24.84 1.65 40.72
C GLU A 271 -23.43 2.19 41.03
N LYS A 272 -22.86 1.86 42.20
CA LYS A 272 -21.47 2.24 42.54
C LYS A 272 -20.43 1.70 41.55
N LYS A 273 -20.65 0.48 41.04
CA LYS A 273 -19.73 -0.14 40.09
C LYS A 273 -19.83 0.48 38.69
N GLU A 274 -21.01 0.97 38.32
CA GLU A 274 -21.21 1.71 37.06
C GLU A 274 -20.63 3.14 37.15
N GLU A 275 -20.74 3.82 38.30
CA GLU A 275 -20.13 5.15 38.51
C GLU A 275 -18.59 5.12 38.44
N ASP A 276 -17.93 4.13 39.06
CA ASP A 276 -16.45 3.99 39.01
C ASP A 276 -15.92 3.72 37.58
N ASP A 277 -16.66 2.94 36.79
CA ASP A 277 -16.29 2.64 35.39
C ASP A 277 -16.47 3.89 34.51
N ASP A 278 -17.49 4.71 34.78
CA ASP A 278 -17.71 5.99 34.10
C ASP A 278 -16.64 7.03 34.44
N GLU A 279 -16.19 7.13 35.70
CA GLU A 279 -15.15 8.09 36.09
C GLU A 279 -13.80 7.81 35.40
N GLN A 280 -13.43 6.53 35.31
CA GLN A 280 -12.20 6.11 34.64
C GLN A 280 -12.27 6.34 33.12
N THR A 281 -13.47 6.25 32.55
CA THR A 281 -13.72 6.52 31.13
C THR A 281 -13.64 8.01 30.82
N LEU A 282 -14.18 8.85 31.72
CA LEU A 282 -14.06 10.31 31.64
C LEU A 282 -12.62 10.79 31.79
N TYR A 283 -11.82 10.17 32.66
CA TYR A 283 -10.40 10.50 32.82
C TYR A 283 -9.61 10.26 31.53
N ARG A 284 -9.74 9.06 30.93
CA ARG A 284 -9.08 8.74 29.64
C ARG A 284 -9.54 9.65 28.50
N ALA A 285 -10.81 10.05 28.49
CA ALA A 285 -11.34 10.95 27.48
C ALA A 285 -10.72 12.36 27.59
N ARG A 286 -10.49 12.86 28.82
CA ARG A 286 -9.81 14.13 29.08
C ARG A 286 -8.33 14.08 28.67
N GLU A 287 -7.61 13.03 29.05
CA GLU A 287 -6.20 12.84 28.64
C GLU A 287 -6.05 12.79 27.11
N TRP A 288 -7.00 12.16 26.42
CA TRP A 288 -7.00 12.09 24.97
C TRP A 288 -7.31 13.44 24.31
N ASP A 289 -8.10 14.31 24.97
CA ASP A 289 -8.38 15.66 24.50
C ASP A 289 -7.15 16.56 24.65
N ASP A 290 -6.51 16.56 25.82
CA ASP A 290 -5.27 17.31 26.10
C ASP A 290 -4.14 16.91 25.14
N TRP A 291 -4.05 15.63 24.79
CA TRP A 291 -3.08 15.16 23.80
C TRP A 291 -3.37 15.70 22.39
N LYS A 292 -4.63 15.77 21.96
CA LYS A 292 -4.98 16.33 20.64
C LYS A 292 -4.72 17.83 20.56
N ASP A 293 -4.90 18.55 21.65
CA ASP A 293 -4.62 20.00 21.71
C ASP A 293 -3.13 20.30 21.58
N THR A 294 -2.27 19.44 22.11
CA THR A 294 -0.81 19.52 21.96
C THR A 294 -0.29 18.94 20.63
N HIS A 295 -1.12 18.17 19.90
CA HIS A 295 -0.76 17.50 18.65
C HIS A 295 -1.76 17.82 17.51
N PRO A 296 -1.81 19.08 17.03
CA PRO A 296 -2.75 19.48 16.01
C PRO A 296 -2.56 18.70 14.71
N ARG A 297 -3.67 18.39 14.04
CA ARG A 297 -3.66 17.67 12.75
C ARG A 297 -2.78 18.41 11.75
N GLY A 298 -1.77 17.71 11.23
CA GLY A 298 -0.83 18.27 10.25
C GLY A 298 0.45 18.87 10.83
N TYR A 299 0.75 18.67 12.11
CA TYR A 299 2.00 19.14 12.75
C TYR A 299 3.29 18.71 12.00
N GLY A 300 3.25 17.62 11.23
CA GLY A 300 4.37 17.14 10.40
C GLY A 300 4.37 17.56 8.91
N ASN A 301 3.32 18.21 8.41
CA ASN A 301 3.18 18.58 6.98
C ASN A 301 3.29 20.09 6.72
N ARG A 302 3.68 20.88 7.73
CA ARG A 302 3.79 22.35 7.63
C ARG A 302 5.21 22.87 7.37
N GLN A 303 6.21 21.99 7.30
CA GLN A 303 7.60 22.42 7.03
C GLN A 303 7.90 22.59 5.52
N ASP A 304 7.03 22.12 4.62
CA ASP A 304 7.21 22.23 3.16
C ASP A 304 6.33 23.34 2.52
N MET A 305 5.83 24.28 3.32
CA MET A 305 5.11 25.47 2.84
C MET A 305 5.79 26.71 3.40
N GLY A 306 6.92 27.07 2.79
CA GLY A 306 7.71 28.27 3.05
C GLY A 306 8.82 28.41 2.02
#